data_AF-A0AAW9W7Q5-F1
#
_entry.id   AF-A0AAW9W7Q5-F1
#
_cell.length_a   1.000
_cell.length_b   1.000
_cell.length_c   1.000
_cell.angle_alpha   90.00
_cell.angle_beta   90.00
_cell.angle_gamma   90.00
#
_symmetry.space_group_name_H-M   'P 1'
#
loop_
_entity.id
_entity.type
_entity.pdbx_description
1 polymer ?
#
loop_
_entity_poly.entity_id
_entity_poly.type
_entity_poly.pdbx_seq_one_letter_code
_entity_poly.pdbx_strand_id
1 'polypeptide(L)'
;MIPKKIHYCWFGGKPLSNNVKRCIASWKKFCPDYEIIEWTEKNFCIENQNQFVQDAYRDKAWAFVSDYARLKIIYENGGIYLDTDVE
;
A
#
# COMPACT_ATOMS: atom_id res chain seq x y z
N MET A 1 18.72 -3.84 -10.44
CA MET A 1 17.61 -3.36 -11.28
C MET A 1 16.36 -3.33 -10.41
N ILE A 2 15.54 -2.28 -10.47
CA ILE A 2 14.34 -2.15 -9.63
C ILE A 2 13.21 -3.03 -10.21
N PRO A 3 12.55 -3.89 -9.40
CA PRO A 3 11.41 -4.68 -9.87
C PRO A 3 10.27 -3.81 -10.43
N LYS A 4 9.61 -4.26 -11.51
CA LYS A 4 8.44 -3.59 -12.09
C LYS A 4 7.17 -3.85 -11.26
N LYS A 5 7.16 -3.39 -10.01
CA LYS A 5 6.04 -3.52 -9.06
C LYS A 5 5.67 -2.15 -8.50
N ILE A 6 4.38 -1.83 -8.52
CA ILE A 6 3.80 -0.67 -7.83
C ILE A 6 3.03 -1.20 -6.64
N HIS A 7 3.42 -0.78 -5.45
CA HIS A 7 2.77 -1.12 -4.20
C HIS A 7 1.96 0.07 -3.68
N TYR A 8 0.77 -0.20 -3.15
CA TYR A 8 0.00 0.77 -2.39
C TYR A 8 -0.69 0.09 -1.21
N CYS A 9 -1.04 0.86 -0.19
CA CYS A 9 -1.76 0.35 0.98
C CYS A 9 -3.22 0.81 0.98
N TRP A 10 -4.11 -0.08 1.43
CA TRP A 10 -5.51 0.24 1.66
C TRP A 10 -6.06 -0.50 2.89
N PHE A 11 -5.80 0.07 4.07
CA PHE A 11 -6.23 -0.47 5.35
C PHE A 11 -7.58 0.09 5.81
N GLY A 12 -8.28 -0.65 6.66
CA GLY A 12 -9.56 -0.28 7.26
C GLY A 12 -10.79 -0.79 6.49
N GLY A 13 -10.61 -1.57 5.42
CA GLY A 13 -11.68 -2.31 4.73
C GLY A 13 -12.76 -1.46 4.04
N LYS A 14 -12.61 -0.14 3.96
CA LYS A 14 -13.55 0.74 3.27
C LYS A 14 -13.48 0.53 1.75
N PRO A 15 -14.54 0.81 0.98
CA PRO A 15 -14.44 0.80 -0.47
C PRO A 15 -13.52 1.92 -0.98
N LEU A 16 -12.74 1.63 -2.03
CA LEU A 16 -11.92 2.63 -2.72
C LEU A 16 -12.81 3.76 -3.27
N SER A 17 -12.40 5.00 -3.01
CA SER A 17 -13.08 6.18 -3.58
C SER A 17 -12.84 6.28 -5.10
N ASN A 18 -13.64 7.09 -5.79
CA ASN A 18 -13.48 7.29 -7.23
C ASN A 18 -12.14 7.95 -7.58
N ASN A 19 -11.61 8.83 -6.72
CA ASN A 19 -10.31 9.45 -6.92
C ASN A 19 -9.17 8.43 -6.84
N VAL A 20 -9.22 7.53 -5.84
CA VAL A 20 -8.23 6.46 -5.69
C VAL A 20 -8.26 5.52 -6.89
N LYS A 21 -9.46 5.12 -7.35
CA LYS A 21 -9.62 4.30 -8.55
C LYS A 21 -9.05 4.97 -9.79
N ARG A 22 -9.17 6.31 -9.91
CA ARG A 22 -8.60 7.09 -11.02
C ARG A 22 -7.06 7.07 -10.98
N CYS A 23 -6.46 7.24 -9.80
CA CYS A 23 -5.01 7.14 -9.63
C CYS A 23 -4.50 5.74 -10.00
N ILE A 24 -5.14 4.68 -9.50
CA ILE A 24 -4.76 3.31 -9.85
C ILE A 24 -4.90 3.06 -11.36
N ALA A 25 -5.91 3.65 -12.01
CA ALA A 25 -6.09 3.54 -13.45
C ALA A 25 -5.03 4.31 -14.25
N SER A 26 -4.54 5.47 -13.77
CA SER A 26 -3.43 6.19 -14.42
C SER A 26 -2.15 5.37 -14.38
N TRP A 27 -1.86 4.71 -13.26
CA TRP A 27 -0.69 3.84 -13.13
C TRP A 27 -0.74 2.69 -14.15
N LYS A 28 -1.89 2.05 -14.33
CA LYS A 28 -2.06 1.01 -15.36
C LYS A 28 -1.84 1.54 -16.78
N LYS A 29 -2.26 2.79 -17.04
CA LYS A 29 -2.12 3.43 -18.35
C LYS A 29 -0.67 3.79 -18.67
N PHE A 30 0.05 4.37 -17.72
CA PHE A 30 1.41 4.90 -17.93
C PHE A 30 2.51 3.88 -17.62
N CYS A 31 2.22 2.88 -16.78
CA CYS A 31 3.12 1.80 -16.42
C CYS A 31 2.48 0.43 -16.74
N PRO A 32 2.16 0.14 -18.01
CA PRO A 32 1.40 -1.05 -18.40
C PRO A 32 2.13 -2.37 -18.09
N ASP A 33 3.46 -2.33 -18.02
CA ASP A 33 4.29 -3.51 -17.70
C ASP A 33 4.46 -3.75 -16.18
N TYR A 34 3.93 -2.88 -15.33
CA TYR A 34 4.11 -2.99 -13.89
C TYR A 34 2.97 -3.80 -13.26
N GLU A 35 3.34 -4.70 -12.36
CA GLU A 35 2.38 -5.36 -11.47
C GLU A 35 1.93 -4.37 -10.39
N ILE A 36 0.61 -4.18 -10.23
CA ILE A 36 0.06 -3.32 -9.17
C ILE A 36 -0.44 -4.21 -8.03
N ILE A 37 0.14 -4.03 -6.84
CA ILE A 37 -0.11 -4.85 -5.66
C ILE A 37 -0.75 -3.99 -4.57
N GLU A 38 -1.97 -4.35 -4.21
CA GLU A 38 -2.70 -3.78 -3.08
C GLU A 38 -2.32 -4.49 -1.78
N TRP A 39 -1.91 -3.74 -0.77
CA TRP A 39 -1.67 -4.25 0.58
C TRP A 39 -2.81 -3.88 1.52
N THR A 40 -3.43 -4.91 2.10
CA THR A 40 -4.55 -4.83 3.04
C THR A 40 -4.28 -5.76 4.23
N GLU A 41 -5.21 -5.88 5.15
CA GLU A 41 -5.15 -6.85 6.25
C GLU A 41 -5.03 -8.31 5.76
N LYS A 42 -5.42 -8.60 4.51
CA LYS A 42 -5.41 -9.95 3.94
C LYS A 42 -4.01 -10.46 3.61
N ASN A 43 -3.08 -9.56 3.33
CA ASN A 43 -1.71 -9.90 2.92
C ASN A 43 -0.63 -9.17 3.72
N PHE A 44 -0.99 -8.18 4.53
CA PHE A 44 -0.13 -7.56 5.52
C PHE A 44 -0.64 -7.91 6.93
N CYS A 45 -0.15 -9.03 7.48
CA CYS A 45 -0.55 -9.51 8.81
C CYS A 45 -0.04 -8.53 9.89
N ILE A 46 -0.99 -7.80 10.51
CA ILE A 46 -0.72 -6.76 11.51
C ILE A 46 -0.15 -7.35 12.79
N GLU A 47 -0.61 -8.52 13.17
CA GLU A 47 -0.21 -9.24 14.39
C GLU A 47 1.28 -9.63 14.36
N ASN A 48 1.86 -9.79 13.17
CA ASN A 48 3.26 -10.10 12.97
C ASN A 48 4.17 -8.86 12.88
N GLN A 49 3.61 -7.66 13.08
CA GLN A 49 4.38 -6.42 13.07
C GLN A 49 4.75 -5.99 14.49
N ASN A 50 5.61 -4.98 14.60
CA ASN A 50 5.98 -4.43 15.90
C ASN A 50 4.81 -3.75 16.62
N GLN A 51 5.01 -3.44 17.90
CA GLN A 51 3.99 -2.82 18.75
C GLN A 51 3.42 -1.51 18.18
N PHE A 52 4.25 -0.70 17.53
CA PHE A 52 3.81 0.57 16.93
C PHE A 52 2.72 0.36 15.87
N VAL A 53 2.91 -0.61 14.96
CA VAL A 53 1.91 -0.90 13.92
C VAL A 53 0.64 -1.47 14.53
N GLN A 54 0.78 -2.38 15.51
CA GLN A 54 -0.37 -2.98 16.17
C GLN A 54 -1.22 -1.93 16.89
N ASP A 55 -0.58 -0.98 17.60
CA ASP A 55 -1.25 0.11 18.29
C ASP A 55 -1.92 1.08 17.29
N ALA A 56 -1.20 1.50 16.25
CA ALA A 56 -1.75 2.35 15.20
C ALA A 56 -2.96 1.71 14.51
N TYR A 57 -2.91 0.40 14.25
CA TYR A 57 -4.01 -0.33 13.66
C TYR A 57 -5.23 -0.41 14.60
N ARG A 58 -5.00 -0.73 15.89
CA ARG A 58 -6.06 -0.75 16.92
C ARG A 58 -6.75 0.59 17.05
N ASP A 59 -5.98 1.69 16.97
CA ASP A 59 -6.49 3.05 17.08
C ASP A 59 -7.04 3.60 15.75
N LYS A 60 -7.09 2.77 14.71
CA LYS A 60 -7.56 3.10 13.36
C LYS A 60 -6.78 4.23 12.68
N ALA A 61 -5.53 4.42 13.09
CA ALA A 61 -4.63 5.42 12.54
C ALA A 61 -3.93 4.87 11.28
N TRP A 62 -4.71 4.67 10.22
CA TRP A 62 -4.29 3.98 8.99
C TRP A 62 -3.05 4.59 8.31
N ALA A 63 -2.88 5.91 8.39
CA ALA A 63 -1.71 6.61 7.86
C ALA A 63 -0.40 6.09 8.49
N PHE A 64 -0.39 5.90 9.82
CA PHE A 64 0.79 5.37 10.52
C PHE A 64 1.04 3.89 10.21
N VAL A 65 -0.03 3.11 9.97
CA VAL A 65 0.11 1.73 9.50
C VAL A 65 0.76 1.72 8.11
N SER A 66 0.31 2.57 7.18
CA SER A 66 0.91 2.67 5.84
C SER A 66 2.34 3.23 5.84
N ASP A 67 2.68 4.12 6.76
CA ASP A 67 4.05 4.67 6.87
C ASP A 67 5.08 3.60 7.24
N TYR A 68 4.71 2.68 8.13
CA TYR A 68 5.56 1.54 8.40
C TYR A 68 5.53 0.52 7.26
N ALA A 69 4.33 0.19 6.77
CA ALA A 69 4.15 -0.83 5.74
C ALA A 69 4.93 -0.50 4.46
N ARG A 70 4.93 0.77 4.00
CA ARG A 70 5.65 1.18 2.78
C ARG A 70 7.14 0.81 2.85
N LEU A 71 7.78 1.05 3.99
CA LEU A 71 9.20 0.77 4.18
C LEU A 71 9.46 -0.73 4.18
N LYS A 72 8.65 -1.50 4.93
CA LYS A 72 8.78 -2.96 5.00
C LYS A 72 8.54 -3.62 3.64
N ILE A 73 7.49 -3.21 2.93
CA ILE A 73 7.13 -3.74 1.61
C ILE A 73 8.28 -3.53 0.63
N ILE A 74 8.82 -2.32 0.53
CA ILE A 74 9.94 -2.02 -0.37
C ILE A 74 11.20 -2.79 0.03
N TYR A 75 11.49 -2.90 1.33
CA TYR A 75 12.62 -3.68 1.83
C TYR A 75 12.54 -5.17 1.42
N GLU A 76 11.36 -5.78 1.54
CA GLU A 76 11.17 -7.21 1.27
C GLU A 76 10.92 -7.54 -0.22
N ASN A 77 10.27 -6.65 -0.96
CA ASN A 77 9.77 -6.94 -2.32
C ASN A 77 10.47 -6.11 -3.42
N GLY A 78 11.21 -5.06 -3.05
CA GLY A 78 11.66 -4.03 -3.96
C GLY A 78 10.48 -3.26 -4.59
N GLY A 79 10.70 -2.68 -5.77
CA GLY A 79 9.66 -1.96 -6.51
C GLY A 79 9.53 -0.49 -6.13
N ILE A 80 8.36 0.07 -6.39
CA ILE A 80 8.00 1.46 -6.15
C ILE A 80 6.74 1.49 -5.29
N TYR A 81 6.71 2.38 -4.30
CA TYR A 81 5.51 2.64 -3.50
C TYR A 81 4.87 3.94 -3.98
N LEU A 82 3.55 3.94 -4.18
CA LEU A 82 2.78 5.14 -4.50
C LEU A 82 1.62 5.29 -3.51
N ASP A 83 1.44 6.51 -3.00
CA ASP A 83 0.24 6.89 -2.26
C ASP A 83 -0.96 6.97 -3.23
N THR A 84 -2.15 6.64 -2.74
CA THR A 84 -3.36 6.51 -3.57
C THR A 84 -3.97 7.82 -4.08
N ASP A 85 -3.27 8.93 -3.86
CA ASP A 85 -3.59 10.29 -4.31
C ASP A 85 -2.55 10.85 -5.31
N VAL A 86 -1.63 10.00 -5.79
CA VAL A 86 -0.63 10.32 -6.83
C VAL A 86 -1.09 9.74 -8.18
N GLU A 87 -1.08 10.53 -9.24
CA GLU A 87 -1.46 10.13 -10.61
C GLU A 87 -0.27 9.89 -11.54
#